data_AF-A0A1N7EIH6-F1
#
_entry.id   AF-A0A1N7EIH6-F1
#
_cell.length_a   1.000
_cell.length_b   1.000
_cell.length_c   1.000
_cell.angle_alpha   90.00
_cell.angle_beta   90.00
_cell.angle_gamma   90.00
#
_symmetry.space_group_name_H-M   'P 1'
#
loop_
_entity.id
_entity.type
_entity.pdbx_description
1 polymer ?
#
loop_
_entity_poly.entity_id
_entity_poly.type
_entity_poly.pdbx_seq_one_letter_code
_entity_poly.pdbx_strand_id
1 'polypeptide(L)'
;MGLETIIQIAEQVGEDDEARRAAFRRELQQYDDGEIESFTETNDTLAAERETLNELKRELDSEEGNIEELVEYTEFLTVEQAVEHREETVDKLGKHNKHLRTFHAEMIRALDIVETNLDTLEANGREAVCGNPQPHFERAGEALKKHNEAVEGLGTNMTILNAYIV
;
A
#
# COMPACT_ATOMS: atom_id res chain seq x y z
N MET A 1 10.33 7.35 13.91
CA MET A 1 10.45 6.93 12.49
C MET A 1 9.62 5.68 12.30
N GLY A 2 8.60 5.76 11.44
CA GLY A 2 7.55 4.74 11.23
C GLY A 2 7.72 3.87 9.98
N LEU A 3 8.91 3.82 9.37
CA LEU A 3 9.16 3.04 8.15
C LEU A 3 8.83 1.55 8.33
N GLU A 4 9.21 0.95 9.46
CA GLU A 4 8.88 -0.44 9.77
C GLU A 4 7.36 -0.64 9.89
N THR A 5 6.65 0.31 10.49
CA THR A 5 5.18 0.30 10.59
C THR A 5 4.54 0.39 9.21
N ILE A 6 5.02 1.29 8.34
CA ILE A 6 4.54 1.43 6.96
C ILE A 6 4.73 0.12 6.17
N ILE A 7 5.90 -0.52 6.31
CA ILE A 7 6.19 -1.81 5.67
C ILE A 7 5.25 -2.90 6.19
N GLN A 8 5.06 -2.99 7.51
CA GLN A 8 4.14 -3.96 8.13
C GLN A 8 2.71 -3.77 7.64
N ILE A 9 2.22 -2.54 7.55
CA ILE A 9 0.87 -2.27 7.04
C ILE A 9 0.78 -2.66 5.56
N ALA A 10 1.79 -2.34 4.74
CA ALA A 10 1.82 -2.73 3.33
C ALA A 10 1.85 -4.25 3.13
N GLU A 11 2.55 -4.99 4.00
CA GLU A 11 2.52 -6.45 4.05
C GLU A 11 1.13 -6.97 4.45
N GLN A 12 0.50 -6.36 5.45
CA GLN A 12 -0.86 -6.70 5.88
C GLN A 12 -1.88 -6.53 4.75
N VAL A 13 -1.77 -5.48 3.92
CA VAL A 13 -2.63 -5.33 2.72
C VAL A 13 -2.49 -6.54 1.78
N GLY A 14 -1.28 -7.11 1.67
CA GLY A 14 -1.05 -8.32 0.88
C GLY A 14 -1.73 -9.55 1.48
N GLU A 15 -1.65 -9.72 2.80
CA GLU A 15 -2.35 -10.79 3.51
C GLU A 15 -3.88 -10.68 3.37
N ASP A 16 -4.40 -9.45 3.47
CA ASP A 16 -5.82 -9.15 3.31
C ASP A 16 -6.31 -9.45 1.87
N ASP A 17 -5.52 -9.13 0.84
CA ASP A 17 -5.81 -9.50 -0.56
C ASP A 17 -5.87 -11.03 -0.74
N GLU A 18 -4.95 -11.78 -0.13
CA GLU A 18 -4.96 -13.24 -0.17
C GLU A 18 -6.20 -13.81 0.52
N ALA A 19 -6.54 -13.29 1.71
CA ALA A 19 -7.72 -13.67 2.47
C ALA A 19 -9.01 -13.41 1.67
N ARG A 20 -9.15 -12.22 1.08
CA ARG A 20 -10.28 -11.85 0.21
C ARG A 20 -10.43 -12.80 -0.97
N ARG A 21 -9.33 -13.11 -1.67
CA ARG A 21 -9.35 -14.05 -2.81
C ARG A 21 -9.72 -15.47 -2.38
N ALA A 22 -9.37 -15.88 -1.17
CA ALA A 22 -9.70 -17.19 -0.63
C ALA A 22 -11.18 -17.26 -0.21
N ALA A 23 -11.71 -16.21 0.43
CA ALA A 23 -13.12 -16.07 0.75
C ALA A 23 -13.97 -16.10 -0.52
N PHE A 24 -13.65 -15.24 -1.50
CA PHE A 24 -14.38 -15.17 -2.76
C PHE A 24 -14.42 -16.51 -3.51
N ARG A 25 -13.29 -17.24 -3.58
CA ARG A 25 -13.26 -18.56 -4.24
C ARG A 25 -14.17 -19.58 -3.57
N ARG A 26 -14.28 -19.53 -2.24
CA ARG A 26 -15.13 -20.44 -1.46
C ARG A 26 -16.60 -20.09 -1.63
N GLU A 27 -16.93 -18.82 -1.45
CA GLU A 27 -18.29 -18.31 -1.56
C GLU A 27 -18.81 -18.41 -2.99
N LEU A 28 -17.98 -18.23 -4.02
CA LEU A 28 -18.41 -18.37 -5.41
C LEU A 28 -18.89 -19.79 -5.72
N GLN A 29 -18.22 -20.82 -5.16
CA GLN A 29 -18.67 -22.20 -5.32
C GLN A 29 -20.03 -22.42 -4.64
N GLN A 30 -20.18 -21.93 -3.41
CA GLN A 30 -21.43 -22.02 -2.66
C GLN A 30 -22.58 -21.26 -3.35
N TYR A 31 -22.28 -20.12 -3.95
CA TYR A 31 -23.22 -19.31 -4.71
C TYR A 31 -23.67 -20.02 -6.00
N ASP A 32 -22.72 -20.58 -6.75
CA ASP A 32 -23.00 -21.36 -7.97
C ASP A 32 -23.82 -22.63 -7.65
N ASP A 33 -23.64 -23.23 -6.48
CA ASP A 33 -24.40 -24.38 -5.99
C ASP A 33 -25.77 -23.99 -5.36
N GLY A 34 -26.05 -22.69 -5.22
CA GLY A 34 -27.28 -22.15 -4.63
C GLY A 34 -27.36 -22.32 -3.10
N GLU A 35 -26.23 -22.53 -2.43
CA GLU A 35 -26.12 -22.66 -0.97
C GLU A 35 -26.15 -21.31 -0.26
N ILE A 36 -25.69 -20.25 -0.93
CA ILE A 36 -25.70 -18.87 -0.43
C ILE A 36 -26.26 -17.91 -1.48
N GLU A 37 -26.79 -16.78 -1.03
CA GLU A 37 -27.33 -15.72 -1.90
C GLU A 37 -26.45 -14.46 -1.94
N SER A 38 -25.43 -14.38 -1.05
CA SER A 38 -24.58 -13.20 -0.87
C SER A 38 -23.15 -13.55 -0.43
N PHE A 39 -22.21 -12.67 -0.69
CA PHE A 39 -20.76 -12.85 -0.44
C PHE A 39 -20.29 -12.18 0.86
N THR A 40 -20.85 -12.60 2.00
CA THR A 40 -20.63 -11.94 3.31
C THR A 40 -19.16 -11.95 3.74
N GLU A 41 -18.46 -13.08 3.64
CA GLU A 41 -17.04 -13.19 4.04
C GLU A 41 -16.13 -12.38 3.11
N THR A 42 -16.44 -12.36 1.82
CA THR A 42 -15.73 -11.49 0.86
C THR A 42 -15.94 -10.00 1.19
N ASN A 43 -17.15 -9.61 1.58
CA ASN A 43 -17.46 -8.24 1.98
C ASN A 43 -16.75 -7.85 3.28
N ASP A 44 -16.70 -8.75 4.27
CA ASP A 44 -15.98 -8.51 5.54
C ASP A 44 -14.47 -8.34 5.29
N THR A 45 -13.88 -9.19 4.44
CA THR A 45 -12.46 -9.09 4.08
C THR A 45 -12.15 -7.85 3.24
N LEU A 46 -13.04 -7.43 2.33
CA LEU A 46 -12.94 -6.15 1.63
C LEU A 46 -12.94 -4.95 2.59
N ALA A 47 -13.80 -4.97 3.59
CA ALA A 47 -13.87 -3.91 4.59
C ALA A 47 -12.57 -3.82 5.41
N ALA A 48 -12.03 -4.97 5.84
CA ALA A 48 -10.75 -5.06 6.54
C ALA A 48 -9.60 -4.51 5.69
N GLU A 49 -9.47 -4.94 4.43
CA GLU A 49 -8.41 -4.47 3.52
C GLU A 49 -8.48 -2.96 3.27
N ARG A 50 -9.70 -2.40 3.17
CA ARG A 50 -9.90 -0.94 3.10
C ARG A 50 -9.45 -0.24 4.37
N GLU A 51 -9.70 -0.82 5.54
CA GLU A 51 -9.22 -0.26 6.82
C GLU A 51 -7.69 -0.23 6.86
N THR A 52 -7.04 -1.33 6.49
CA THR A 52 -5.57 -1.43 6.38
C THR A 52 -5.01 -0.40 5.39
N LEU A 53 -5.63 -0.22 4.21
CA LEU A 53 -5.24 0.81 3.24
C LEU A 53 -5.41 2.23 3.80
N ASN A 54 -6.47 2.49 4.56
CA ASN A 54 -6.67 3.79 5.21
C ASN A 54 -5.63 4.06 6.29
N GLU A 55 -5.21 3.04 7.03
CA GLU A 55 -4.10 3.13 7.98
C GLU A 55 -2.78 3.44 7.26
N LEU A 56 -2.50 2.72 6.16
CA LEU A 56 -1.32 2.98 5.33
C LEU A 56 -1.28 4.44 4.87
N LYS A 57 -2.42 4.98 4.41
CA LYS A 57 -2.50 6.38 4.01
C LYS A 57 -2.14 7.34 5.15
N ARG A 58 -2.65 7.11 6.37
CA ARG A 58 -2.34 7.97 7.53
C ARG A 58 -0.85 7.94 7.86
N GLU A 59 -0.23 6.77 7.82
CA GLU A 59 1.20 6.64 8.07
C GLU A 59 2.04 7.29 6.97
N LEU A 60 1.62 7.20 5.70
CA LEU A 60 2.28 7.91 4.60
C LEU A 60 2.15 9.43 4.72
N ASP A 61 1.00 9.94 5.17
CA ASP A 61 0.79 11.37 5.44
C ASP A 61 1.68 11.84 6.62
N SER A 62 1.82 11.01 7.65
CA SER A 62 2.72 11.25 8.79
C SER A 62 4.20 11.23 8.38
N GLU A 63 4.59 10.27 7.55
CA GLU A 63 5.96 10.16 7.04
C GLU A 63 6.36 11.37 6.20
N GLU A 64 5.47 11.90 5.37
CA GLU A 64 5.73 13.12 4.60
C GLU A 64 6.12 14.29 5.51
N GLY A 65 5.39 14.50 6.61
CA GLY A 65 5.75 15.49 7.63
C GLY A 65 7.11 15.20 8.30
N ASN A 66 7.40 13.93 8.61
CA ASN A 66 8.70 13.54 9.17
C ASN A 66 9.88 13.81 8.21
N ILE A 67 9.65 13.67 6.89
CA ILE A 67 10.66 13.98 5.87
C ILE A 67 10.92 15.50 5.84
N GLU A 68 9.87 16.32 5.90
CA GLU A 68 9.99 17.78 5.99
C GLU A 68 10.76 18.20 7.24
N GLU A 69 10.44 17.63 8.40
CA GLU A 69 11.17 17.87 9.65
C GLU A 69 12.64 17.45 9.53
N LEU A 70 12.94 16.30 8.90
CA LEU A 70 14.32 15.86 8.68
C LEU A 70 15.10 16.87 7.85
N VAL A 71 14.50 17.44 6.79
CA VAL A 71 15.12 18.48 5.98
C VAL A 71 15.45 19.71 6.81
N GLU A 72 14.52 20.19 7.62
CA GLU A 72 14.72 21.34 8.52
C GLU A 72 15.82 21.08 9.55
N TYR A 73 15.80 19.92 10.21
CA TYR A 73 16.80 19.53 11.22
C TYR A 73 18.19 19.28 10.65
N THR A 74 18.34 19.11 9.34
CA THR A 74 19.63 18.82 8.71
C THR A 74 20.10 19.95 7.80
N GLU A 75 19.43 21.10 7.81
CA GLU A 75 19.79 22.27 7.00
C GLU A 75 21.18 22.82 7.37
N PHE A 76 21.56 22.75 8.66
CA PHE A 76 22.82 23.29 9.18
C PHE A 76 24.05 22.41 8.88
N LEU A 77 23.87 21.22 8.31
CA LEU A 77 24.99 20.35 7.97
C LEU A 77 25.83 21.00 6.86
N THR A 78 27.11 21.22 7.14
CA THR A 78 28.05 21.82 6.18
C THR A 78 29.13 20.85 5.69
N VAL A 79 29.23 19.68 6.31
CA VAL A 79 30.18 18.63 5.91
C VAL A 79 29.67 17.99 4.63
N GLU A 80 30.47 18.02 3.57
CA GLU A 80 30.08 17.55 2.21
C GLU A 80 29.47 16.14 2.23
N GLN A 81 30.10 15.18 2.92
CA GLN A 81 29.56 13.82 3.08
C GLN A 81 28.21 13.80 3.81
N ALA A 82 28.01 14.66 4.81
CA ALA A 82 26.75 14.72 5.56
C ALA A 82 25.63 15.36 4.71
N VAL A 83 25.97 16.34 3.87
CA VAL A 83 25.04 16.96 2.91
C VAL A 83 24.65 15.95 1.82
N GLU A 84 25.61 15.23 1.25
CA GLU A 84 25.35 14.19 0.24
C GLU A 84 24.42 13.11 0.80
N HIS A 85 24.73 12.56 1.98
CA HIS A 85 23.86 11.55 2.60
C HIS A 85 22.48 12.08 2.99
N ARG A 86 22.36 13.35 3.42
CA ARG A 86 21.06 14.02 3.63
C ARG A 86 20.23 14.01 2.37
N GLU A 87 20.79 14.52 1.27
CA GLU A 87 20.08 14.66 0.00
C GLU A 87 19.66 13.29 -0.55
N GLU A 88 20.55 12.30 -0.51
CA GLU A 88 20.21 10.93 -0.90
C GLU A 88 19.11 10.32 -0.03
N THR A 89 19.15 10.57 1.28
CA THR A 89 18.14 10.03 2.22
C THR A 89 16.78 10.65 1.98
N VAL A 90 16.72 11.97 1.83
CA VAL A 90 15.48 12.69 1.53
C VAL A 90 14.91 12.24 0.19
N ASP A 91 15.74 12.09 -0.85
CA ASP A 91 15.30 11.57 -2.15
C ASP A 91 14.77 10.14 -2.07
N LYS A 92 15.45 9.24 -1.33
CA LYS A 92 15.00 7.87 -1.13
C LYS A 92 13.68 7.79 -0.35
N LEU A 93 13.55 8.55 0.74
CA LEU A 93 12.31 8.62 1.52
C LEU A 93 11.16 9.21 0.69
N GLY A 94 11.42 10.26 -0.10
CA GLY A 94 10.43 10.84 -1.01
C GLY A 94 9.98 9.84 -2.09
N LYS A 95 10.90 9.05 -2.66
CA LYS A 95 10.57 7.98 -3.61
C LYS A 95 9.78 6.84 -2.95
N HIS A 96 10.21 6.39 -1.77
CA HIS A 96 9.51 5.40 -0.95
C HIS A 96 8.04 5.80 -0.76
N ASN A 97 7.81 7.01 -0.22
CA ASN A 97 6.47 7.51 0.07
C ASN A 97 5.61 7.62 -1.20
N LYS A 98 6.19 8.17 -2.29
CA LYS A 98 5.52 8.27 -3.59
C LYS A 98 5.09 6.92 -4.15
N HIS A 99 5.96 5.91 -4.06
CA HIS A 99 5.66 4.57 -4.57
C HIS A 99 4.55 3.90 -3.76
N LEU A 100 4.57 4.02 -2.43
CA LEU A 100 3.50 3.48 -1.59
C LEU A 100 2.17 4.23 -1.73
N ARG A 101 2.19 5.55 -1.97
CA ARG A 101 0.98 6.30 -2.36
C ARG A 101 0.39 5.82 -3.68
N THR A 102 1.25 5.46 -4.63
CA THR A 102 0.82 4.87 -5.92
C THR A 102 0.20 3.50 -5.69
N PHE A 103 0.84 2.64 -4.88
CA PHE A 103 0.29 1.35 -4.48
C PHE A 103 -1.09 1.50 -3.85
N HIS A 104 -1.22 2.35 -2.83
CA HIS A 104 -2.49 2.63 -2.16
C HIS A 104 -3.58 3.07 -3.16
N ALA A 105 -3.27 4.03 -4.04
CA ALA A 105 -4.25 4.54 -5.00
C ALA A 105 -4.73 3.48 -6.00
N GLU A 106 -3.83 2.62 -6.47
CA GLU A 106 -4.19 1.54 -7.40
C GLU A 106 -4.95 0.41 -6.68
N MET A 107 -4.59 0.08 -5.44
CA MET A 107 -5.35 -0.89 -4.64
C MET A 107 -6.77 -0.42 -4.40
N ILE A 108 -6.99 0.82 -3.96
CA ILE A 108 -8.35 1.37 -3.76
C ILE A 108 -9.19 1.26 -5.04
N ARG A 109 -8.63 1.61 -6.20
CA ARG A 109 -9.34 1.47 -7.49
C ARG A 109 -9.69 0.02 -7.81
N ALA A 110 -8.79 -0.91 -7.51
CA ALA A 110 -9.05 -2.33 -7.69
C ALA A 110 -10.21 -2.79 -6.79
N LEU A 111 -10.22 -2.39 -5.52
CA LEU A 111 -11.29 -2.70 -4.56
C LEU A 111 -12.64 -2.12 -4.98
N ASP A 112 -12.68 -0.87 -5.44
CA ASP A 112 -13.91 -0.24 -5.94
C ASP A 112 -14.54 -1.05 -7.09
N ILE A 113 -13.70 -1.59 -7.98
CA ILE A 113 -14.17 -2.45 -9.08
C ILE A 113 -14.64 -3.82 -8.57
N VAL A 114 -13.92 -4.42 -7.61
CA VAL A 114 -14.31 -5.70 -7.01
C VAL A 114 -15.67 -5.58 -6.32
N GLU A 115 -15.86 -4.55 -5.51
CA GLU A 115 -17.12 -4.27 -4.80
C GLU A 115 -18.28 -4.05 -5.80
N THR A 116 -18.06 -3.22 -6.82
CA THR A 116 -19.06 -3.02 -7.89
C THR A 116 -19.41 -4.33 -8.61
N ASN A 117 -18.41 -5.19 -8.84
CA ASN A 117 -18.61 -6.48 -9.48
C ASN A 117 -19.41 -7.44 -8.59
N LEU A 118 -19.17 -7.45 -7.27
CA LEU A 118 -19.95 -8.25 -6.31
C LEU A 118 -21.40 -7.79 -6.26
N ASP A 119 -21.64 -6.49 -6.12
CA ASP A 119 -23.00 -5.91 -6.14
C ASP A 119 -23.74 -6.28 -7.44
N THR A 120 -23.03 -6.21 -8.56
CA THR A 120 -23.60 -6.57 -9.88
C THR A 120 -23.88 -8.06 -9.99
N LEU A 121 -23.00 -8.90 -9.46
CA LEU A 121 -23.16 -10.35 -9.43
C LEU A 121 -24.39 -10.75 -8.63
N GLU A 122 -24.58 -10.17 -7.44
CA GLU A 122 -25.73 -10.44 -6.57
C GLU A 122 -27.04 -9.93 -7.17
N ALA A 123 -27.05 -8.73 -7.77
CA ALA A 123 -28.28 -8.12 -8.27
C ALA A 123 -28.71 -8.59 -9.67
N ASN A 124 -27.74 -8.81 -10.58
CA ASN A 124 -28.00 -9.00 -12.01
C ASN A 124 -27.37 -10.29 -12.58
N GLY A 125 -26.66 -11.06 -11.75
CA GLY A 125 -26.01 -12.30 -12.15
C GLY A 125 -24.71 -12.09 -12.93
N ARG A 126 -24.02 -13.22 -13.17
CA ARG A 126 -22.64 -13.26 -13.69
C ARG A 126 -22.44 -12.61 -15.06
N GLU A 127 -23.46 -12.62 -15.92
CA GLU A 127 -23.39 -12.05 -17.26
C GLU A 127 -23.33 -10.51 -17.27
N ALA A 128 -23.76 -9.87 -16.18
CA ALA A 128 -23.75 -8.41 -16.06
C ALA A 128 -22.40 -7.86 -15.55
N VAL A 129 -21.52 -8.72 -15.02
CA VAL A 129 -20.22 -8.32 -14.47
C VAL A 129 -19.26 -7.96 -15.61
N CYS A 130 -18.81 -6.71 -15.66
CA CYS A 130 -17.92 -6.22 -16.72
C CYS A 130 -16.63 -5.53 -16.22
N GLY A 131 -16.53 -5.25 -14.92
CA GLY A 131 -15.36 -4.59 -14.35
C GLY A 131 -14.14 -5.50 -14.34
N ASN A 132 -12.97 -4.97 -14.72
CA ASN A 132 -11.71 -5.69 -14.65
C ASN A 132 -10.73 -4.99 -13.67
N PRO A 133 -10.54 -5.52 -12.45
CA PRO A 133 -9.63 -4.94 -11.47
C PRO A 133 -8.15 -5.28 -11.74
N GLN A 134 -7.86 -6.27 -12.60
CA GLN A 134 -6.51 -6.79 -12.84
C GLN A 134 -5.47 -5.73 -13.22
N PRO A 135 -5.75 -4.76 -14.11
CA PRO A 135 -4.77 -3.73 -14.46
C PRO A 135 -4.36 -2.86 -13.27
N HIS A 136 -5.23 -2.69 -12.28
CA HIS A 136 -4.94 -1.93 -11.07
C HIS A 136 -4.08 -2.74 -10.10
N PHE A 137 -4.36 -4.04 -9.93
CA PHE A 137 -3.48 -4.93 -9.16
C PHE A 137 -2.07 -5.01 -9.75
N GLU A 138 -1.94 -5.07 -11.07
CA GLU A 138 -0.64 -5.07 -11.75
C GLU A 138 0.16 -3.79 -11.46
N ARG A 139 -0.48 -2.62 -11.57
CA ARG A 139 0.16 -1.33 -11.26
C ARG A 139 0.51 -1.20 -9.78
N ALA A 140 -0.32 -1.72 -8.88
CA ALA A 140 -0.03 -1.79 -7.46
C ALA A 140 1.24 -2.64 -7.20
N GLY A 141 1.34 -3.81 -7.83
CA GLY A 141 2.54 -4.66 -7.76
C GLY A 141 3.79 -3.99 -8.33
N GLU A 142 3.69 -3.29 -9.46
CA GLU A 142 4.79 -2.49 -10.01
C GLU A 142 5.25 -1.37 -9.05
N ALA A 143 4.30 -0.73 -8.37
CA ALA A 143 4.60 0.30 -7.38
C ALA A 143 5.35 -0.26 -6.17
N LEU A 144 4.94 -1.42 -5.65
CA LEU A 144 5.66 -2.11 -4.56
C LEU A 144 7.08 -2.53 -4.98
N LYS A 145 7.25 -2.99 -6.22
CA LYS A 145 8.59 -3.31 -6.73
C LYS A 145 9.52 -2.09 -6.74
N LYS A 146 9.03 -0.95 -7.26
CA LYS A 146 9.79 0.31 -7.27
C LYS A 146 10.06 0.83 -5.86
N HIS A 147 9.11 0.65 -4.95
CA HIS A 147 9.30 0.94 -3.53
C HIS A 147 10.48 0.14 -2.96
N ASN A 148 10.53 -1.18 -3.19
CA ASN A 148 11.60 -2.04 -2.68
C ASN A 148 12.98 -1.63 -3.20
N GLU A 149 13.05 -1.22 -4.48
CA GLU A 149 14.26 -0.67 -5.09
C GLU A 149 14.65 0.69 -4.47
N ALA A 150 13.68 1.53 -4.09
CA ALA A 150 13.94 2.85 -3.50
C ALA A 150 14.45 2.80 -2.06
N VAL A 151 13.98 1.83 -1.26
CA VAL A 151 14.41 1.66 0.15
C VAL A 151 15.75 0.92 0.28
N GLU A 152 16.28 0.37 -0.80
CA GLU A 152 17.57 -0.32 -0.80
C GLU A 152 18.70 0.63 -0.36
N GLY A 153 19.45 0.22 0.67
CA GLY A 153 20.53 1.02 1.25
C GLY A 153 20.10 2.28 2.02
N LEU A 154 18.80 2.49 2.25
CA LEU A 154 18.30 3.62 3.07
C LEU A 154 18.81 3.54 4.52
N GLY A 155 18.85 2.34 5.10
CA GLY A 155 19.33 2.13 6.48
C GLY A 155 20.80 2.53 6.69
N THR A 156 21.64 2.31 5.68
CA THR A 156 23.05 2.73 5.71
C THR A 156 23.16 4.26 5.70
N ASN A 157 22.41 4.95 4.83
CA ASN A 157 22.43 6.40 4.76
C ASN A 157 21.92 7.05 6.07
N MET A 158 20.85 6.49 6.65
CA MET A 158 20.33 6.94 7.95
C MET A 158 21.32 6.76 9.10
N THR A 159 22.08 5.66 9.10
CA THR A 159 23.11 5.41 10.12
C THR A 159 24.25 6.44 10.01
N ILE A 160 24.66 6.78 8.78
CA ILE A 160 25.70 7.78 8.55
C ILE A 160 25.21 9.17 8.97
N LEU A 161 24.00 9.57 8.56
CA LEU A 161 23.37 10.84 8.99
C LEU A 161 23.30 10.97 10.51
N ASN A 162 22.85 9.92 11.20
CA ASN A 162 22.77 9.92 12.67
C ASN A 162 24.15 10.14 13.34
N ALA A 163 25.26 9.77 12.70
CA ALA A 163 26.59 10.02 13.23
C ALA A 163 27.01 11.51 13.17
N TYR A 164 26.32 12.34 12.39
CA TYR A 164 26.60 13.78 12.24
C TYR A 164 25.60 14.69 12.97
N ILE A 165 24.45 14.14 13.39
CA ILE A 165 23.38 14.88 14.07
C ILE A 165 23.49 14.78 15.61
N VAL A 166 24.25 13.80 16.13
CA VAL A 166 24.56 13.63 17.57
C VAL A 166 25.83 14.39 17.95
#